data_AF-A0A958SWT4-F1
#
_entry.id   AF-A0A958SWT4-F1
#
_cell.length_a   1.000
_cell.length_b   1.000
_cell.length_c   1.000
_cell.angle_alpha   90.00
_cell.angle_beta   90.00
_cell.angle_gamma   90.00
#
_symmetry.space_group_name_H-M   'P 1'
#
loop_
_entity.id
_entity.type
_entity.pdbx_description
1 polymer ?
#
loop_
_entity_poly.entity_id
_entity_poly.type
_entity_poly.pdbx_seq_one_letter_code
_entity_poly.pdbx_strand_id
1 'polypeptide(L)'
;MKKLLVVLIAFGLVGCEEKKQKTVTSQIKEAPFVWEGATIYFLLTDRFQNGDTSNDVNFNRNEPAGTLRGFEGGDIKGVIQKIEEGYFTKLGINAIWMTPVVEQIHGGTNEGTGLTYAFHGYWIKDWTALDPNFGTLGDLEKLVQVAHAKGIRILLDAVVNHTGPVTDEDPVWPEDWVRTGPQCTYDNYEHTVSCTLVKNLPDVLTDSNDNVELPPQLVEKWKAEGRYDEEIAELNAFFERTGYPRAPRFYIIKWLTDYITEFGIDGYRVDTVKHTEPYVWQEFRTECDYAFDQWKQAHPDKVLDTNGFYLVGEVYNYGISGGQQFDFGDKKVNYFDKAFNSLINFESKWSAMQLSYEDMFSKYSNILQGDLKNYGVLNYMSSHDDGQPFDQMRQKPYEAANR
;
A
#
# COMPACT_ATOMS: atom_id res chain seq x y z
N MET A 1 -62.54 85.65 -1.12
CA MET A 1 -61.31 85.23 -1.84
C MET A 1 -60.18 85.01 -0.84
N LYS A 2 -59.86 83.76 -0.53
CA LYS A 2 -58.49 83.27 -0.21
C LYS A 2 -58.58 81.76 -0.03
N LYS A 3 -57.61 81.08 -0.65
CA LYS A 3 -57.61 79.67 -1.05
C LYS A 3 -57.24 78.74 0.10
N LEU A 4 -57.84 77.56 0.06
CA LEU A 4 -57.47 76.33 0.76
C LEU A 4 -56.04 75.91 0.40
N LEU A 5 -55.28 75.43 1.39
CA LEU A 5 -54.18 74.49 1.15
C LEU A 5 -54.21 73.46 2.30
N VAL A 6 -54.69 72.25 1.99
CA VAL A 6 -54.65 71.08 2.86
C VAL A 6 -53.43 70.26 2.42
N VAL A 7 -52.47 70.05 3.31
CA VAL A 7 -51.31 69.18 3.08
C VAL A 7 -51.70 67.76 3.47
N LEU A 8 -51.79 66.88 2.47
CA LEU A 8 -51.95 65.43 2.65
C LEU A 8 -50.57 64.80 2.87
N ILE A 9 -50.38 64.15 4.02
CA ILE A 9 -49.24 63.27 4.29
C ILE A 9 -49.60 61.88 3.76
N ALA A 10 -48.93 61.44 2.69
CA ALA A 10 -49.06 60.09 2.16
C ALA A 10 -48.10 59.16 2.91
N PHE A 11 -48.64 58.21 3.68
CA PHE A 11 -47.89 57.05 4.16
C PHE A 11 -47.69 56.07 2.99
N GLY A 12 -46.45 55.92 2.52
CA GLY A 12 -46.08 54.90 1.56
C GLY A 12 -45.99 53.53 2.25
N LEU A 13 -46.95 52.65 1.96
CA LEU A 13 -46.83 51.22 2.26
C LEU A 13 -45.79 50.62 1.29
N VAL A 14 -44.60 50.32 1.80
CA VAL A 14 -43.61 49.51 1.09
C VAL A 14 -44.05 48.05 1.22
N GLY A 15 -44.66 47.51 0.15
CA GLY A 15 -44.86 46.08 0.02
C GLY A 15 -43.53 45.38 -0.23
N CYS A 16 -43.09 44.54 0.70
CA CYS A 16 -42.03 43.57 0.45
C CYS A 16 -42.58 42.51 -0.51
N GLU A 17 -42.19 42.59 -1.79
CA GLU A 17 -42.24 41.44 -2.68
C GLU A 17 -41.13 40.48 -2.24
N GLU A 18 -41.50 39.36 -1.61
CA GLU A 18 -40.61 38.22 -1.43
C GLU A 18 -40.19 37.72 -2.81
N LYS A 19 -38.99 38.13 -3.24
CA LYS A 19 -38.29 37.42 -4.30
C LYS A 19 -38.05 36.00 -3.81
N LYS A 20 -38.87 35.06 -4.29
CA LYS A 20 -38.60 33.62 -4.20
C LYS A 20 -37.22 33.38 -4.77
N GLN A 21 -36.25 33.28 -3.89
CA GLN A 21 -34.90 32.85 -4.21
C GLN A 21 -35.06 31.42 -4.73
N LYS A 22 -34.88 31.23 -6.04
CA LYS A 22 -34.76 29.89 -6.61
C LYS A 22 -33.60 29.24 -5.87
N THR A 23 -33.91 28.31 -4.98
CA THR A 23 -32.92 27.41 -4.41
C THR A 23 -32.36 26.64 -5.60
N VAL A 24 -31.21 27.08 -6.11
CA VAL A 24 -30.41 26.27 -7.00
C VAL A 24 -29.89 25.17 -6.10
N THR A 25 -30.65 24.08 -5.99
CA THR A 25 -30.07 22.78 -5.65
C THR A 25 -29.13 22.43 -6.78
N SER A 26 -27.94 23.03 -6.74
CA SER A 26 -26.75 22.47 -7.36
C SER A 26 -26.67 21.08 -6.77
N GLN A 27 -27.09 20.07 -7.52
CA GLN A 27 -26.64 18.72 -7.27
C GLN A 27 -25.12 18.83 -7.29
N ILE A 28 -24.50 18.84 -6.10
CA ILE A 28 -23.05 18.70 -5.99
C ILE A 28 -22.81 17.33 -6.58
N LYS A 29 -22.44 17.30 -7.86
CA LYS A 29 -21.99 16.09 -8.51
C LYS A 29 -20.74 15.71 -7.73
N GLU A 30 -20.79 14.61 -6.98
CA GLU A 30 -19.60 14.11 -6.29
C GLU A 30 -18.48 14.04 -7.32
N ALA A 31 -17.35 14.66 -6.98
CA ALA A 31 -16.17 14.59 -7.83
C ALA A 31 -15.75 13.11 -7.93
N PRO A 32 -15.40 12.61 -9.12
CA PRO A 32 -14.94 11.24 -9.25
C PRO A 32 -13.66 11.05 -8.40
N PHE A 33 -13.50 9.86 -7.83
CA PHE A 33 -12.26 9.49 -7.18
C PHE A 33 -11.13 9.41 -8.22
N VAL A 34 -10.02 10.06 -7.93
CA VAL A 34 -8.78 10.01 -8.72
C VAL A 34 -7.62 9.83 -7.74
N TRP A 35 -6.67 8.96 -8.08
CA TRP A 35 -5.55 8.62 -7.20
C TRP A 35 -4.63 9.81 -6.92
N GLU A 36 -4.52 10.74 -7.87
CA GLU A 36 -3.75 11.98 -7.75
C GLU A 36 -4.31 12.93 -6.68
N GLY A 37 -5.58 12.76 -6.31
CA GLY A 37 -6.25 13.51 -5.25
C GLY A 37 -6.54 12.68 -3.99
N ALA A 38 -6.05 11.44 -3.91
CA ALA A 38 -6.29 10.56 -2.77
C ALA A 38 -5.50 11.04 -1.54
N THR A 39 -6.14 10.94 -0.36
CA THR A 39 -5.47 11.08 0.93
C THR A 39 -5.37 9.70 1.56
N ILE A 40 -4.17 9.14 1.53
CA ILE A 40 -3.88 7.78 1.98
C ILE A 40 -3.52 7.79 3.46
N TYR A 41 -4.18 6.95 4.27
CA TYR A 41 -3.79 6.68 5.64
C TYR A 41 -2.98 5.40 5.71
N PHE A 42 -1.69 5.51 6.01
CA PHE A 42 -0.83 4.35 6.28
C PHE A 42 -0.98 3.89 7.73
N LEU A 43 -1.04 2.58 7.94
CA LEU A 43 -1.00 1.98 9.28
C LEU A 43 -0.16 0.69 9.31
N LEU A 44 0.53 0.49 10.45
CA LEU A 44 1.04 -0.83 10.83
C LEU A 44 -0.11 -1.57 11.49
N THR A 45 -0.53 -2.68 10.89
CA THR A 45 -1.70 -3.45 11.37
C THR A 45 -1.57 -3.75 12.86
N ASP A 46 -0.44 -4.31 13.28
CA ASP A 46 -0.12 -4.66 14.67
C ASP A 46 -0.17 -3.49 15.68
N ARG A 47 -0.02 -2.25 15.21
CA ARG A 47 0.17 -1.07 16.07
C ARG A 47 -1.03 -0.13 16.08
N PHE A 48 -2.05 -0.42 15.26
CA PHE A 48 -3.14 0.53 15.05
C PHE A 48 -4.25 0.39 16.08
N GLN A 49 -4.91 -0.77 16.12
CA GLN A 49 -6.04 -1.03 17.01
C GLN A 49 -6.16 -2.55 17.20
N ASN A 50 -6.10 -3.01 18.44
CA ASN A 50 -6.43 -4.39 18.80
C ASN A 50 -7.96 -4.50 18.89
N GLY A 51 -8.53 -5.29 17.99
CA GLY A 51 -9.97 -5.53 17.86
C GLY A 51 -10.38 -6.93 18.34
N ASP A 52 -9.45 -7.86 18.43
CA ASP A 52 -9.65 -9.25 18.85
C ASP A 52 -8.43 -9.82 19.59
N THR A 53 -8.39 -9.64 20.90
CA THR A 53 -7.29 -10.15 21.73
C THR A 53 -7.10 -11.68 21.69
N SER A 54 -8.05 -12.44 21.10
CA SER A 54 -7.91 -13.90 21.02
C SER A 54 -6.86 -14.36 20.01
N ASN A 55 -6.44 -13.49 19.10
CA ASN A 55 -5.42 -13.78 18.09
C ASN A 55 -4.04 -13.12 18.37
N ASP A 56 -3.87 -12.49 19.53
CA ASP A 56 -2.61 -11.81 19.91
C ASP A 56 -1.39 -12.75 19.92
N VAL A 57 -1.59 -14.06 20.13
CA VAL A 57 -0.52 -15.05 20.22
C VAL A 57 -0.78 -16.22 19.28
N ASN A 58 -0.01 -16.30 18.19
CA ASN A 58 0.06 -17.47 17.31
C ASN A 58 1.51 -17.94 17.12
N PHE A 59 1.65 -19.17 16.61
CA PHE A 59 2.94 -19.82 16.31
C PHE A 59 3.94 -19.83 17.48
N ASN A 60 3.44 -19.83 18.73
CA ASN A 60 4.26 -19.72 19.94
C ASN A 60 5.14 -18.45 19.98
N ARG A 61 4.72 -17.36 19.35
CA ARG A 61 5.40 -16.05 19.36
C ARG A 61 5.15 -15.30 20.68
N ASN A 62 5.55 -15.90 21.80
CA ASN A 62 5.28 -15.41 23.16
C ASN A 62 6.54 -15.25 24.02
N GLU A 63 7.72 -15.52 23.47
CA GLU A 63 8.97 -15.26 24.18
C GLU A 63 9.18 -13.75 24.40
N PRO A 64 9.80 -13.33 25.52
CA PRO A 64 10.05 -11.93 25.79
C PRO A 64 10.85 -11.25 24.67
N ALA A 65 10.18 -10.40 23.90
CA ALA A 65 10.78 -9.61 22.84
C ALA A 65 11.55 -8.41 23.41
N GLY A 66 12.44 -7.83 22.59
CA GLY A 66 12.97 -6.50 22.86
C GLY A 66 11.85 -5.45 22.91
N THR A 67 12.13 -4.27 23.47
CA THR A 67 11.17 -3.18 23.60
C THR A 67 10.51 -2.84 22.25
N LEU A 68 9.19 -3.00 22.14
CA LEU A 68 8.40 -2.79 20.92
C LEU A 68 8.83 -3.66 19.73
N ARG A 69 9.46 -4.81 20.00
CA ARG A 69 9.92 -5.78 19.00
C ARG A 69 9.07 -7.06 18.95
N GLY A 70 8.00 -7.13 19.74
CA GLY A 70 6.98 -8.17 19.67
C GLY A 70 5.73 -7.68 18.93
N PHE A 71 4.75 -8.58 18.82
CA PHE A 71 3.37 -8.23 18.46
C PHE A 71 2.71 -7.47 19.61
N GLU A 72 1.98 -6.41 19.28
CA GLU A 72 1.20 -5.58 20.21
C GLU A 72 -0.32 -5.77 20.01
N GLY A 73 -0.71 -6.64 19.07
CA GLY A 73 -2.05 -7.21 18.94
C GLY A 73 -3.00 -6.41 18.04
N GLY A 74 -2.53 -5.42 17.30
CA GLY A 74 -3.35 -4.75 16.30
C GLY A 74 -3.73 -5.69 15.15
N ASP A 75 -4.99 -5.62 14.71
CA ASP A 75 -5.56 -6.60 13.78
C ASP A 75 -6.57 -5.96 12.80
N ILE A 76 -6.98 -6.73 11.79
CA ILE A 76 -7.93 -6.29 10.75
C ILE A 76 -9.29 -5.93 11.35
N LYS A 77 -9.73 -6.61 12.41
CA LYS A 77 -11.00 -6.29 13.09
C LYS A 77 -10.95 -4.92 13.76
N GLY A 78 -9.80 -4.54 14.33
CA GLY A 78 -9.57 -3.20 14.84
C GLY A 78 -9.64 -2.13 13.74
N VAL A 79 -9.11 -2.41 12.55
CA VAL A 79 -9.24 -1.51 11.40
C VAL A 79 -10.71 -1.37 10.97
N ILE A 80 -11.45 -2.48 10.86
CA ILE A 80 -12.89 -2.50 10.56
C ILE A 80 -13.66 -1.62 11.55
N GLN A 81 -13.43 -1.79 12.86
CA GLN A 81 -14.08 -0.99 13.91
C GLN A 81 -13.85 0.50 13.69
N LYS A 82 -12.62 0.92 13.35
CA LYS A 82 -12.32 2.33 13.07
C LYS A 82 -12.99 2.88 11.81
N ILE A 83 -13.12 2.06 10.77
CA ILE A 83 -13.89 2.43 9.58
C ILE A 83 -15.36 2.65 9.93
N GLU A 84 -15.97 1.73 10.68
CA GLU A 84 -17.38 1.79 11.09
C GLU A 84 -17.67 2.98 12.01
N GLU A 85 -16.76 3.29 12.94
CA GLU A 85 -16.78 4.50 13.79
C GLU A 85 -16.69 5.83 12.99
N GLY A 86 -16.33 5.74 11.72
CA GLY A 86 -16.12 6.87 10.82
C GLY A 86 -14.83 7.64 11.09
N TYR A 87 -13.85 7.03 11.77
CA TYR A 87 -12.55 7.64 12.09
C TYR A 87 -11.88 8.21 10.83
N PHE A 88 -11.74 7.37 9.80
CA PHE A 88 -11.09 7.72 8.54
C PHE A 88 -11.87 8.80 7.76
N THR A 89 -13.20 8.64 7.65
CA THR A 89 -14.04 9.63 6.95
C THR A 89 -14.04 11.00 7.62
N LYS A 90 -13.95 11.07 8.96
CA LYS A 90 -13.85 12.34 9.70
C LYS A 90 -12.51 13.04 9.45
N LEU A 91 -11.45 12.28 9.17
CA LEU A 91 -10.15 12.79 8.77
C LEU A 91 -10.06 13.15 7.27
N GLY A 92 -11.07 12.83 6.47
CA GLY A 92 -11.05 13.02 5.01
C GLY A 92 -10.25 11.96 4.26
N ILE A 93 -9.92 10.84 4.90
CA ILE A 93 -9.22 9.72 4.28
C ILE A 93 -10.16 8.98 3.33
N ASN A 94 -9.67 8.73 2.12
CA ASN A 94 -10.39 8.00 1.07
C ASN A 94 -9.58 6.80 0.52
N ALA A 95 -8.43 6.50 1.10
CA ALA A 95 -7.67 5.28 0.87
C ALA A 95 -6.90 4.87 2.14
N ILE A 96 -6.82 3.58 2.43
CA ILE A 96 -6.05 3.03 3.56
C ILE A 96 -4.96 2.13 3.00
N TRP A 97 -3.72 2.32 3.44
CA TRP A 97 -2.59 1.43 3.15
C TRP A 97 -2.19 0.69 4.42
N MET A 98 -2.22 -0.64 4.36
CA MET A 98 -1.82 -1.53 5.46
C MET A 98 -0.50 -2.22 5.11
N THR A 99 0.36 -2.40 6.11
CA THR A 99 1.54 -3.29 6.01
C THR A 99 1.16 -4.70 5.53
N PRO A 100 2.11 -5.53 5.05
CA PRO A 100 1.75 -6.83 4.51
C PRO A 100 1.04 -7.68 5.58
N VAL A 101 -0.02 -8.35 5.16
CA VAL A 101 -0.89 -9.16 6.04
C VAL A 101 -0.68 -10.66 5.87
N VAL A 102 0.14 -11.07 4.89
CA VAL A 102 0.43 -12.48 4.62
C VAL A 102 1.18 -13.13 5.78
N GLU A 103 1.19 -14.46 5.85
CA GLU A 103 1.81 -15.21 6.94
C GLU A 103 3.30 -14.92 7.07
N GLN A 104 3.69 -14.54 8.28
CA GLN A 104 5.06 -14.20 8.61
C GLN A 104 5.81 -15.40 9.20
N ILE A 105 7.14 -15.29 9.32
CA ILE A 105 7.95 -16.29 10.02
C ILE A 105 7.43 -16.55 11.44
N HIS A 106 7.58 -17.81 11.86
CA HIS A 106 7.07 -18.31 13.12
C HIS A 106 8.05 -18.03 14.27
N GLY A 107 9.35 -18.12 13.99
CA GLY A 107 10.43 -17.77 14.90
C GLY A 107 10.71 -16.28 14.99
N GLY A 108 11.57 -15.91 15.94
CA GLY A 108 12.09 -14.55 16.08
C GLY A 108 13.61 -14.50 15.89
N THR A 109 14.14 -13.35 15.51
CA THR A 109 15.59 -13.13 15.37
C THR A 109 16.08 -12.03 16.30
N ASN A 110 17.36 -12.11 16.70
CA ASN A 110 18.03 -11.08 17.49
C ASN A 110 19.22 -10.53 16.71
N GLU A 111 19.02 -9.36 16.12
CA GLU A 111 20.04 -8.66 15.33
C GLU A 111 20.77 -7.58 16.14
N GLY A 112 20.84 -7.74 17.46
CA GLY A 112 21.54 -6.83 18.38
C GLY A 112 20.64 -5.84 19.12
N THR A 113 19.33 -5.87 18.87
CA THR A 113 18.32 -5.00 19.50
C THR A 113 17.33 -5.77 20.38
N GLY A 114 17.61 -7.05 20.67
CA GLY A 114 16.71 -7.97 21.36
C GLY A 114 15.95 -8.86 20.38
N LEU A 115 15.30 -9.90 20.93
CA LEU A 115 14.45 -10.80 20.14
C LEU A 115 13.35 -10.00 19.45
N THR A 116 13.14 -10.29 18.17
CA THR A 116 12.23 -9.57 17.28
C THR A 116 11.34 -10.56 16.59
N TYR A 117 10.04 -10.32 16.62
CA TYR A 117 9.07 -11.02 15.80
C TYR A 117 8.66 -10.16 14.60
N ALA A 118 8.09 -10.82 13.60
CA ALA A 118 7.69 -10.22 12.33
C ALA A 118 6.42 -9.34 12.39
N PHE A 119 6.22 -8.58 13.47
CA PHE A 119 5.01 -7.76 13.69
C PHE A 119 4.78 -6.70 12.60
N HIS A 120 5.83 -6.33 11.86
CA HIS A 120 5.81 -5.30 10.82
C HIS A 120 5.34 -5.83 9.46
N GLY A 121 5.22 -7.15 9.26
CA GLY A 121 4.68 -7.74 8.03
C GLY A 121 5.69 -8.03 6.90
N TYR A 122 6.96 -7.65 7.05
CA TYR A 122 7.96 -7.77 5.97
C TYR A 122 8.87 -9.01 6.09
N TRP A 123 8.57 -9.96 6.98
CA TRP A 123 9.34 -11.19 7.13
C TRP A 123 8.47 -12.39 6.78
N ILE A 124 8.19 -12.52 5.50
CA ILE A 124 7.16 -13.40 4.96
C ILE A 124 7.63 -14.86 4.95
N LYS A 125 6.75 -15.76 5.39
CA LYS A 125 6.93 -17.21 5.32
C LYS A 125 6.04 -17.85 4.27
N ASP A 126 4.84 -17.32 4.04
CA ASP A 126 3.88 -17.91 3.11
C ASP A 126 2.95 -16.82 2.55
N TRP A 127 3.06 -16.55 1.26
CA TRP A 127 2.21 -15.60 0.54
C TRP A 127 0.78 -16.10 0.32
N THR A 128 0.50 -17.38 0.52
CA THR A 128 -0.80 -18.02 0.26
C THR A 128 -1.72 -18.06 1.46
N ALA A 129 -1.31 -17.47 2.57
CA ALA A 129 -2.04 -17.45 3.83
C ALA A 129 -1.94 -16.07 4.46
N LEU A 130 -2.97 -15.69 5.21
CA LEU A 130 -2.97 -14.49 6.05
C LEU A 130 -2.35 -14.82 7.41
N ASP A 131 -1.54 -13.93 7.98
CA ASP A 131 -0.96 -14.18 9.30
C ASP A 131 -2.08 -14.20 10.37
N PRO A 132 -2.25 -15.27 11.15
CA PRO A 132 -3.34 -15.38 12.10
C PRO A 132 -3.31 -14.31 13.20
N ASN A 133 -2.18 -13.65 13.46
CA ASN A 133 -2.13 -12.49 14.35
C ASN A 133 -2.88 -11.27 13.78
N PHE A 134 -3.03 -11.16 12.46
CA PHE A 134 -3.74 -10.05 11.83
C PHE A 134 -5.22 -10.35 11.55
N GLY A 135 -5.61 -11.62 11.45
CA GLY A 135 -7.01 -12.03 11.34
C GLY A 135 -7.22 -13.21 10.40
N THR A 136 -8.33 -13.21 9.69
CA THR A 136 -8.70 -14.25 8.71
C THR A 136 -8.97 -13.65 7.32
N LEU A 137 -9.04 -14.48 6.28
CA LEU A 137 -9.49 -14.05 4.95
C LEU A 137 -10.91 -13.46 4.98
N GLY A 138 -11.79 -13.96 5.86
CA GLY A 138 -13.13 -13.39 6.06
C GLY A 138 -13.10 -12.00 6.69
N ASP A 139 -12.13 -11.72 7.58
CA ASP A 139 -11.91 -10.37 8.10
C ASP A 139 -11.39 -9.44 7.00
N LEU A 140 -10.52 -9.91 6.12
CA LEU A 140 -10.04 -9.13 4.97
C LEU A 140 -11.18 -8.81 3.99
N GLU A 141 -12.03 -9.78 3.64
CA GLU A 141 -13.23 -9.54 2.84
C GLU A 141 -14.13 -8.48 3.50
N LYS A 142 -14.34 -8.61 4.81
CA LYS A 142 -15.17 -7.67 5.58
C LYS A 142 -14.56 -6.27 5.60
N LEU A 143 -13.24 -6.16 5.75
CA LEU A 143 -12.51 -4.89 5.71
C LEU A 143 -12.76 -4.16 4.39
N VAL A 144 -12.55 -4.84 3.27
CA VAL A 144 -12.77 -4.26 1.94
C VAL A 144 -14.22 -3.83 1.79
N GLN A 145 -15.17 -4.68 2.18
CA GLN A 145 -16.60 -4.36 2.13
C GLN A 145 -16.96 -3.08 2.90
N VAL A 146 -16.51 -2.95 4.16
CA VAL A 146 -16.86 -1.77 4.98
C VAL A 146 -16.14 -0.51 4.53
N ALA A 147 -14.91 -0.64 4.01
CA ALA A 147 -14.17 0.47 3.43
C ALA A 147 -14.85 0.99 2.16
N HIS A 148 -15.15 0.09 1.23
CA HIS A 148 -15.82 0.38 -0.03
C HIS A 148 -17.20 1.02 0.19
N ALA A 149 -17.97 0.55 1.18
CA ALA A 149 -19.25 1.15 1.57
C ALA A 149 -19.14 2.61 2.05
N LYS A 150 -17.94 3.07 2.40
CA LYS A 150 -17.63 4.47 2.76
C LYS A 150 -16.81 5.20 1.69
N GLY A 151 -16.66 4.61 0.50
CA GLY A 151 -15.86 5.18 -0.58
C GLY A 151 -14.36 5.18 -0.29
N ILE A 152 -13.87 4.32 0.60
CA ILE A 152 -12.46 4.19 0.96
C ILE A 152 -11.86 3.04 0.18
N ARG A 153 -10.74 3.27 -0.52
CA ARG A 153 -9.97 2.24 -1.24
C ARG A 153 -8.99 1.55 -0.29
N ILE A 154 -8.66 0.30 -0.55
CA ILE A 154 -7.69 -0.49 0.23
C ILE A 154 -6.44 -0.75 -0.61
N LEU A 155 -5.29 -0.36 -0.07
CA LEU A 155 -3.98 -0.76 -0.54
C LEU A 155 -3.42 -1.79 0.43
N LEU A 156 -3.04 -2.94 -0.11
CA LEU A 156 -2.15 -3.85 0.59
C LEU A 156 -0.70 -3.51 0.27
N ASP A 157 0.22 -4.14 0.97
CA ASP A 157 1.66 -3.98 0.76
C ASP A 157 2.24 -5.28 0.19
N ALA A 158 2.93 -5.18 -0.94
CA ALA A 158 3.47 -6.30 -1.70
C ALA A 158 4.98 -6.35 -1.56
N VAL A 159 5.48 -7.51 -1.13
CA VAL A 159 6.91 -7.83 -1.09
C VAL A 159 7.16 -9.00 -2.03
N VAL A 160 8.01 -8.77 -3.03
CA VAL A 160 8.47 -9.80 -3.98
C VAL A 160 9.95 -10.12 -3.77
N ASN A 161 10.71 -9.16 -3.23
CA ASN A 161 12.16 -9.22 -3.15
C ASN A 161 12.68 -10.34 -2.25
N HIS A 162 12.11 -10.53 -1.07
CA HIS A 162 12.71 -11.36 -0.04
C HIS A 162 11.69 -12.18 0.74
N THR A 163 12.16 -13.27 1.35
CA THR A 163 11.44 -14.00 2.40
C THR A 163 11.78 -13.39 3.76
N GLY A 164 11.21 -13.93 4.85
CA GLY A 164 11.66 -13.62 6.19
C GLY A 164 13.03 -14.22 6.55
N PRO A 165 13.62 -13.75 7.67
CA PRO A 165 14.87 -14.29 8.17
C PRO A 165 14.85 -15.78 8.48
N VAL A 166 16.01 -16.41 8.32
CA VAL A 166 16.17 -17.83 8.66
C VAL A 166 16.22 -17.99 10.18
N THR A 167 15.40 -18.90 10.70
CA THR A 167 15.32 -19.30 12.12
C THR A 167 15.35 -20.83 12.23
N ASP A 168 15.31 -21.37 13.45
CA ASP A 168 15.19 -22.82 13.66
C ASP A 168 13.79 -23.34 13.26
N GLU A 169 12.75 -22.51 13.42
CA GLU A 169 11.36 -22.78 13.02
C GLU A 169 11.09 -22.52 11.53
N ASP A 170 11.88 -21.64 10.92
CA ASP A 170 11.75 -21.16 9.55
C ASP A 170 13.08 -21.36 8.80
N PRO A 171 13.36 -22.60 8.37
CA PRO A 171 14.56 -22.87 7.59
C PRO A 171 14.51 -22.11 6.26
N VAL A 172 15.70 -21.89 5.71
CA VAL A 172 15.87 -21.22 4.41
C VAL A 172 15.02 -21.90 3.34
N TRP A 173 14.44 -21.09 2.46
CA TRP A 173 13.78 -21.59 1.27
C TRP A 173 14.77 -22.33 0.35
N PRO A 174 14.28 -23.20 -0.56
CA PRO A 174 15.15 -23.93 -1.48
C PRO A 174 16.13 -23.03 -2.25
N GLU A 175 17.31 -23.55 -2.57
CA GLU A 175 18.39 -22.78 -3.22
C GLU A 175 18.08 -22.31 -4.65
N ASP A 176 17.11 -22.96 -5.31
CA ASP A 176 16.55 -22.56 -6.60
C ASP A 176 15.47 -21.47 -6.46
N TRP A 177 15.03 -21.17 -5.23
CA TRP A 177 14.11 -20.08 -4.93
C TRP A 177 14.82 -18.81 -4.44
N VAL A 178 15.86 -18.95 -3.62
CA VAL A 178 16.49 -17.83 -2.92
C VAL A 178 18.01 -17.87 -2.95
N ARG A 179 18.63 -16.69 -2.91
CA ARG A 179 20.04 -16.50 -2.57
C ARG A 179 20.19 -16.02 -1.13
N THR A 180 21.25 -16.45 -0.47
CA THR A 180 21.62 -16.00 0.89
C THR A 180 22.83 -15.05 0.89
N GLY A 181 23.35 -14.70 -0.28
CA GLY A 181 24.40 -13.71 -0.47
C GLY A 181 24.75 -13.53 -1.96
N PRO A 182 25.64 -12.57 -2.28
CA PRO A 182 26.32 -11.66 -1.36
C PRO A 182 25.37 -10.62 -0.74
N GLN A 183 25.78 -9.97 0.35
CA GLN A 183 25.04 -8.81 0.88
C GLN A 183 25.29 -7.59 0.00
N CYS A 184 24.24 -6.78 -0.23
CA CYS A 184 24.32 -5.58 -1.05
C CYS A 184 25.34 -4.57 -0.51
N THR A 185 26.13 -4.00 -1.43
CA THR A 185 27.09 -2.91 -1.14
C THR A 185 26.60 -1.54 -1.61
N TYR A 186 25.53 -1.50 -2.43
CA TYR A 186 24.84 -0.29 -2.87
C TYR A 186 25.71 0.74 -3.62
N ASP A 187 26.86 0.31 -4.16
CA ASP A 187 27.81 1.16 -4.88
C ASP A 187 27.50 1.28 -6.39
N ASN A 188 26.64 0.42 -6.92
CA ASN A 188 26.16 0.42 -8.30
C ASN A 188 24.83 -0.35 -8.42
N TYR A 189 24.25 -0.38 -9.62
CA TYR A 189 22.99 -1.09 -9.91
C TYR A 189 23.06 -2.60 -9.57
N GLU A 190 24.08 -3.31 -10.06
CA GLU A 190 24.21 -4.76 -9.88
C GLU A 190 24.28 -5.14 -8.39
N HIS A 191 25.08 -4.40 -7.62
CA HIS A 191 25.25 -4.59 -6.18
C HIS A 191 24.13 -3.99 -5.32
N THR A 192 23.01 -3.61 -5.95
CA THR A 192 21.76 -3.20 -5.28
C THR A 192 20.60 -4.13 -5.58
N VAL A 193 20.64 -4.85 -6.71
CA VAL A 193 19.56 -5.70 -7.21
C VAL A 193 19.81 -7.18 -6.91
N SER A 194 21.00 -7.71 -7.21
CA SER A 194 21.24 -9.15 -7.13
C SER A 194 21.97 -9.57 -5.85
N CYS A 195 21.39 -9.23 -4.69
CA CYS A 195 22.06 -9.35 -3.39
C CYS A 195 21.08 -9.34 -2.21
N THR A 196 21.51 -9.83 -1.06
CA THR A 196 20.71 -9.78 0.17
C THR A 196 20.80 -8.40 0.82
N LEU A 197 19.66 -7.84 1.23
CA LEU A 197 19.59 -6.52 1.88
C LEU A 197 20.35 -6.50 3.21
N VAL A 198 20.16 -7.58 3.99
CA VAL A 198 20.87 -7.86 5.23
C VAL A 198 21.29 -9.32 5.27
N LYS A 199 22.29 -9.63 6.11
CA LYS A 199 22.95 -10.94 6.14
C LYS A 199 22.00 -12.13 6.34
N ASN A 200 20.95 -11.97 7.14
CA ASN A 200 20.00 -13.05 7.46
C ASN A 200 18.64 -12.85 6.78
N LEU A 201 18.57 -12.22 5.61
CA LEU A 201 17.33 -12.02 4.86
C LEU A 201 17.52 -12.56 3.44
N PRO A 202 17.06 -13.80 3.16
CA PRO A 202 17.17 -14.41 1.85
C PRO A 202 16.44 -13.59 0.78
N ASP A 203 17.12 -13.39 -0.35
CA ASP A 203 16.61 -12.66 -1.51
C ASP A 203 16.06 -13.67 -2.52
N VAL A 204 14.85 -13.44 -3.02
CA VAL A 204 14.22 -14.29 -4.03
C VAL A 204 15.00 -14.14 -5.34
N LEU A 205 15.23 -15.25 -6.05
CA LEU A 205 15.86 -15.26 -7.38
C LEU A 205 14.89 -14.68 -8.43
N THR A 206 14.59 -13.39 -8.30
CA THR A 206 13.67 -12.66 -9.17
C THR A 206 14.21 -12.53 -10.60
N ASP A 207 15.52 -12.64 -10.77
CA ASP A 207 16.21 -12.67 -12.06
C ASP A 207 16.16 -14.01 -12.79
N SER A 208 15.79 -15.09 -12.09
CA SER A 208 15.75 -16.43 -12.66
C SER A 208 14.47 -16.69 -13.46
N ASN A 209 14.61 -17.36 -14.61
CA ASN A 209 13.50 -17.93 -15.38
C ASN A 209 13.51 -19.46 -15.36
N ASP A 210 14.37 -20.06 -14.53
CA ASP A 210 14.43 -21.51 -14.41
C ASP A 210 13.16 -22.01 -13.71
N ASN A 211 12.65 -23.14 -14.20
CA ASN A 211 11.51 -23.80 -13.57
C ASN A 211 11.97 -24.40 -12.25
N VAL A 212 11.22 -24.12 -11.18
CA VAL A 212 11.45 -24.65 -9.84
C VAL A 212 10.25 -25.46 -9.38
N GLU A 213 10.54 -26.44 -8.53
CA GLU A 213 9.50 -27.16 -7.80
C GLU A 213 8.93 -26.28 -6.70
N LEU A 214 7.70 -26.58 -6.26
CA LEU A 214 7.11 -25.89 -5.13
C LEU A 214 7.93 -26.14 -3.85
N PRO A 215 8.08 -25.14 -2.97
CA PRO A 215 8.77 -25.32 -1.71
C PRO A 215 8.11 -26.43 -0.88
N PRO A 216 8.89 -27.41 -0.37
CA PRO A 216 8.33 -28.56 0.36
C PRO A 216 7.42 -28.15 1.52
N GLN A 217 7.77 -27.07 2.23
CA GLN A 217 6.99 -26.56 3.35
C GLN A 217 5.57 -26.11 2.94
N LEU A 218 5.40 -25.53 1.75
CA LEU A 218 4.06 -25.15 1.24
C LEU A 218 3.28 -26.39 0.82
N VAL A 219 3.93 -27.34 0.13
CA VAL A 219 3.32 -28.60 -0.28
C VAL A 219 2.80 -29.38 0.93
N GLU A 220 3.59 -29.48 2.00
CA GLU A 220 3.21 -30.14 3.23
C GLU A 220 2.04 -29.44 3.92
N LYS A 221 2.11 -28.11 4.02
CA LYS A 221 1.05 -27.28 4.60
C LYS A 221 -0.27 -27.44 3.84
N TRP A 222 -0.28 -27.24 2.53
CA TRP A 222 -1.50 -27.34 1.73
C TRP A 222 -2.12 -28.74 1.76
N LYS A 223 -1.31 -29.80 1.87
CA LYS A 223 -1.81 -31.18 2.05
C LYS A 223 -2.46 -31.36 3.42
N ALA A 224 -1.85 -30.81 4.48
CA ALA A 224 -2.43 -30.86 5.83
C ALA A 224 -3.75 -30.07 5.92
N GLU A 225 -3.85 -28.97 5.18
CA GLU A 225 -5.04 -28.12 5.09
C GLU A 225 -6.12 -28.67 4.14
N GLY A 226 -5.77 -29.66 3.30
CA GLY A 226 -6.69 -30.25 2.33
C GLY A 226 -6.93 -29.40 1.07
N ARG A 227 -6.13 -28.35 0.84
CA ARG A 227 -6.22 -27.45 -0.32
C ARG A 227 -5.19 -27.71 -1.43
N TYR A 228 -4.30 -28.68 -1.26
CA TYR A 228 -3.20 -28.95 -2.22
C TYR A 228 -3.67 -29.10 -3.68
N ASP A 229 -4.72 -29.88 -3.93
CA ASP A 229 -5.19 -30.10 -5.30
C ASP A 229 -5.78 -28.83 -5.95
N GLU A 230 -6.40 -27.97 -5.14
CA GLU A 230 -6.93 -26.67 -5.56
C GLU A 230 -5.78 -25.71 -5.92
N GLU A 231 -4.79 -25.57 -5.04
CA GLU A 231 -3.59 -24.75 -5.28
C GLU A 231 -2.85 -25.15 -6.56
N ILE A 232 -2.70 -26.46 -6.78
CA ILE A 232 -2.06 -26.98 -8.00
C ILE A 232 -2.91 -26.66 -9.24
N ALA A 233 -4.24 -26.80 -9.17
CA ALA A 233 -5.13 -26.49 -10.29
C ALA A 233 -5.07 -25.01 -10.66
N GLU A 234 -5.08 -24.11 -9.67
CA GLU A 234 -4.96 -22.68 -9.89
C GLU A 234 -3.60 -22.26 -10.45
N LEU A 235 -2.51 -22.81 -9.90
CA LEU A 235 -1.17 -22.58 -10.44
C LEU A 235 -1.06 -23.06 -11.89
N ASN A 236 -1.61 -24.24 -12.21
CA ASN A 236 -1.65 -24.74 -13.58
C ASN A 236 -2.39 -23.77 -14.51
N ALA A 237 -3.57 -23.27 -14.09
CA ALA A 237 -4.35 -22.32 -14.87
C ALA A 237 -3.61 -20.97 -15.05
N PHE A 238 -2.93 -20.47 -14.02
CA PHE A 238 -2.13 -19.26 -14.09
C PHE A 238 -0.98 -19.39 -15.09
N PHE A 239 -0.18 -20.45 -15.00
CA PHE A 239 0.96 -20.65 -15.90
C PHE A 239 0.53 -21.00 -17.33
N GLU A 240 -0.59 -21.70 -17.52
CA GLU A 240 -1.16 -21.94 -18.85
C GLU A 240 -1.64 -20.64 -19.50
N ARG A 241 -2.34 -19.77 -18.75
CA ARG A 241 -2.84 -18.48 -19.24
C ARG A 241 -1.71 -17.52 -19.61
N THR A 242 -0.71 -17.41 -18.74
CA THR A 242 0.35 -16.40 -18.87
C THR A 242 1.48 -16.85 -19.79
N GLY A 243 1.74 -18.16 -19.87
CA GLY A 243 2.91 -18.71 -20.54
C GLY A 243 4.24 -18.39 -19.84
N TYR A 244 4.20 -17.86 -18.61
CA TYR A 244 5.40 -17.61 -17.82
C TYR A 244 6.09 -18.92 -17.42
N PRO A 245 7.42 -18.93 -17.27
CA PRO A 245 8.10 -20.05 -16.63
C PRO A 245 7.64 -20.18 -15.17
N ARG A 246 7.76 -21.39 -14.64
CA ARG A 246 7.52 -21.68 -13.22
C ARG A 246 8.70 -21.22 -12.37
N ALA A 247 9.02 -19.93 -12.44
CA ALA A 247 10.10 -19.30 -11.70
C ALA A 247 9.57 -18.65 -10.40
N PRO A 248 10.41 -18.48 -9.36
CA PRO A 248 10.00 -17.98 -8.05
C PRO A 248 9.12 -16.72 -8.09
N ARG A 249 9.50 -15.70 -8.86
CA ARG A 249 8.75 -14.45 -8.94
C ARG A 249 7.33 -14.62 -9.47
N PHE A 250 7.10 -15.54 -10.40
CA PHE A 250 5.78 -15.73 -11.00
C PHE A 250 4.82 -16.47 -10.07
N TYR A 251 5.34 -17.36 -9.22
CA TYR A 251 4.55 -17.92 -8.12
C TYR A 251 4.11 -16.82 -7.14
N ILE A 252 5.04 -15.94 -6.73
CA ILE A 252 4.73 -14.84 -5.81
C ILE A 252 3.74 -13.84 -6.44
N ILE A 253 3.93 -13.49 -7.71
CA ILE A 253 2.99 -12.64 -8.47
C ILE A 253 1.60 -13.29 -8.47
N LYS A 254 1.48 -14.58 -8.77
CA LYS A 254 0.19 -15.31 -8.70
C LYS A 254 -0.45 -15.14 -7.33
N TRP A 255 0.25 -15.51 -6.27
CA TRP A 255 -0.29 -15.50 -4.91
C TRP A 255 -0.72 -14.10 -4.45
N LEU A 256 0.04 -13.05 -4.79
CA LEU A 256 -0.36 -11.67 -4.51
C LEU A 256 -1.60 -11.26 -5.32
N THR A 257 -1.71 -11.68 -6.58
CA THR A 257 -2.87 -11.33 -7.43
C THR A 257 -4.15 -12.10 -7.08
N ASP A 258 -4.05 -13.21 -6.35
CA ASP A 258 -5.23 -13.92 -5.83
C ASP A 258 -6.02 -13.01 -4.87
N TYR A 259 -5.33 -12.27 -3.99
CA TYR A 259 -5.99 -11.30 -3.10
C TYR A 259 -6.79 -10.23 -3.86
N ILE A 260 -6.32 -9.81 -5.04
CA ILE A 260 -7.04 -8.86 -5.90
C ILE A 260 -8.30 -9.53 -6.45
N THR A 261 -8.15 -10.74 -7.00
CA THR A 261 -9.24 -11.49 -7.66
C THR A 261 -10.32 -11.92 -6.67
N GLU A 262 -9.95 -12.23 -5.42
CA GLU A 262 -10.87 -12.65 -4.37
C GLU A 262 -11.57 -11.47 -3.70
N PHE A 263 -10.80 -10.46 -3.27
CA PHE A 263 -11.33 -9.44 -2.36
C PHE A 263 -11.62 -8.10 -3.03
N GLY A 264 -11.04 -7.82 -4.20
CA GLY A 264 -11.20 -6.52 -4.86
C GLY A 264 -10.34 -5.44 -4.24
N ILE A 265 -9.12 -5.79 -3.85
CA ILE A 265 -8.10 -4.83 -3.43
C ILE A 265 -7.90 -3.78 -4.53
N ASP A 266 -7.79 -2.51 -4.16
CA ASP A 266 -7.78 -1.39 -5.11
C ASP A 266 -6.36 -1.01 -5.60
N GLY A 267 -5.35 -1.42 -4.83
CA GLY A 267 -3.96 -1.18 -5.19
C GLY A 267 -2.95 -1.89 -4.30
N TYR A 268 -1.68 -1.81 -4.71
CA TYR A 268 -0.54 -2.19 -3.89
C TYR A 268 0.39 -0.99 -3.70
N ARG A 269 0.85 -0.80 -2.46
CA ARG A 269 2.20 -0.27 -2.26
C ARG A 269 3.18 -1.42 -2.43
N VAL A 270 4.24 -1.19 -3.16
CA VAL A 270 5.25 -2.21 -3.44
C VAL A 270 6.53 -1.88 -2.69
N ASP A 271 6.99 -2.83 -1.90
CA ASP A 271 8.19 -2.74 -1.07
C ASP A 271 9.47 -2.91 -1.89
N THR A 272 10.55 -2.26 -1.43
CA THR A 272 11.94 -2.52 -1.86
C THR A 272 12.14 -2.55 -3.38
N VAL A 273 11.44 -1.69 -4.12
CA VAL A 273 11.31 -1.74 -5.59
C VAL A 273 12.67 -1.80 -6.31
N LYS A 274 13.63 -1.02 -5.82
CA LYS A 274 14.94 -0.88 -6.47
C LYS A 274 15.88 -2.08 -6.28
N HIS A 275 15.45 -3.06 -5.49
CA HIS A 275 16.21 -4.26 -5.14
C HIS A 275 15.85 -5.47 -6.01
N THR A 276 14.98 -5.28 -7.00
CA THR A 276 14.69 -6.27 -8.04
C THR A 276 14.85 -5.64 -9.42
N GLU A 277 14.87 -6.45 -10.48
CA GLU A 277 14.91 -5.92 -11.83
C GLU A 277 13.62 -5.15 -12.18
N PRO A 278 13.71 -4.03 -12.93
CA PRO A 278 12.54 -3.23 -13.28
C PRO A 278 11.44 -3.99 -14.02
N TYR A 279 11.79 -5.03 -14.78
CA TYR A 279 10.81 -5.83 -15.52
C TYR A 279 9.90 -6.64 -14.58
N VAL A 280 10.35 -6.97 -13.37
CA VAL A 280 9.54 -7.67 -12.36
C VAL A 280 8.27 -6.87 -12.06
N TRP A 281 8.39 -5.55 -11.98
CA TRP A 281 7.26 -4.66 -11.72
C TRP A 281 6.35 -4.44 -12.93
N GLN A 282 6.87 -4.60 -14.15
CA GLN A 282 6.07 -4.56 -15.38
C GLN A 282 5.23 -5.85 -15.52
N GLU A 283 5.82 -7.00 -15.16
CA GLU A 283 5.14 -8.28 -15.09
C GLU A 283 4.09 -8.26 -13.98
N PHE A 284 4.44 -7.79 -12.77
CA PHE A 284 3.51 -7.64 -11.66
C PHE A 284 2.34 -6.71 -11.99
N ARG A 285 2.61 -5.58 -12.64
CA ARG A 285 1.59 -4.65 -13.14
C ARG A 285 0.60 -5.34 -14.08
N THR A 286 1.11 -6.11 -15.03
CA THR A 286 0.30 -6.82 -16.02
C THR A 286 -0.71 -7.76 -15.34
N GLU A 287 -0.23 -8.54 -14.35
CA GLU A 287 -1.08 -9.50 -13.66
C GLU A 287 -2.04 -8.83 -12.65
N CYS A 288 -1.62 -7.73 -12.01
CA CYS A 288 -2.52 -6.95 -11.15
C CYS A 288 -3.68 -6.32 -11.92
N ASP A 289 -3.40 -5.69 -13.07
CA ASP A 289 -4.44 -5.11 -13.92
C ASP A 289 -5.41 -6.20 -14.40
N TYR A 290 -4.89 -7.36 -14.83
CA TYR A 290 -5.72 -8.50 -15.23
C TYR A 290 -6.63 -8.98 -14.08
N ALA A 291 -6.06 -9.21 -12.89
CA ALA A 291 -6.80 -9.68 -11.72
C ALA A 291 -7.89 -8.70 -11.31
N PHE A 292 -7.61 -7.40 -11.30
CA PHE A 292 -8.58 -6.37 -10.94
C PHE A 292 -9.71 -6.27 -11.97
N ASP A 293 -9.39 -6.37 -13.27
CA ASP A 293 -10.39 -6.41 -14.32
C ASP A 293 -11.31 -7.64 -14.21
N GLN A 294 -10.75 -8.81 -13.85
CA GLN A 294 -11.55 -10.01 -13.58
C GLN A 294 -12.47 -9.82 -12.38
N TRP A 295 -11.95 -9.26 -11.28
CA TRP A 295 -12.76 -8.97 -10.10
C TRP A 295 -13.91 -8.01 -10.42
N LYS A 296 -13.65 -6.92 -11.16
CA LYS A 296 -14.68 -5.96 -11.57
C LYS A 296 -15.75 -6.59 -12.45
N GLN A 297 -15.37 -7.48 -13.37
CA GLN A 297 -16.30 -8.22 -14.23
C GLN A 297 -17.18 -9.19 -13.44
N ALA A 298 -16.61 -9.87 -12.44
CA ALA A 298 -17.33 -10.79 -11.57
C ALA A 298 -18.26 -10.06 -10.57
N HIS A 299 -17.94 -8.81 -10.22
CA HIS A 299 -18.65 -8.04 -9.18
C HIS A 299 -19.10 -6.65 -9.64
N PRO A 300 -19.91 -6.52 -10.71
CA PRO A 300 -20.29 -5.23 -11.29
C PRO A 300 -20.98 -4.31 -10.28
N ASP A 301 -21.75 -4.86 -9.33
CA ASP A 301 -22.47 -4.11 -8.30
C ASP A 301 -21.55 -3.61 -7.15
N LYS A 302 -20.30 -4.08 -7.07
CA LYS A 302 -19.31 -3.67 -6.07
C LYS A 302 -18.27 -2.68 -6.63
N VAL A 303 -18.27 -2.41 -7.94
CA VAL A 303 -17.28 -1.53 -8.58
C VAL A 303 -17.46 -0.09 -8.13
N LEU A 304 -16.43 0.49 -7.51
CA LEU A 304 -16.45 1.87 -7.00
C LEU A 304 -16.32 2.93 -8.10
N ASP A 305 -15.52 2.65 -9.13
CA ASP A 305 -15.18 3.59 -10.20
C ASP A 305 -14.54 2.91 -11.43
N THR A 306 -14.15 3.74 -12.41
CA THR A 306 -13.50 3.32 -13.65
C THR A 306 -11.96 3.33 -13.60
N ASN A 307 -11.34 3.51 -12.43
CA ASN A 307 -9.88 3.50 -12.33
C ASN A 307 -9.33 2.09 -12.57
N GLY A 308 -8.12 1.99 -13.11
CA GLY A 308 -7.36 0.74 -13.14
C GLY A 308 -6.78 0.42 -11.75
N PHE A 309 -6.08 -0.71 -11.65
CA PHE A 309 -5.38 -1.07 -10.42
C PHE A 309 -4.25 -0.05 -10.14
N TYR A 310 -4.12 0.34 -8.87
CA TYR A 310 -3.13 1.34 -8.47
C TYR A 310 -1.86 0.71 -7.94
N LEU A 311 -0.73 1.06 -8.54
CA LEU A 311 0.58 0.68 -8.02
C LEU A 311 1.37 1.92 -7.61
N VAL A 312 1.83 1.90 -6.36
CA VAL A 312 2.81 2.88 -5.85
C VAL A 312 4.08 2.18 -5.37
N GLY A 313 5.22 2.58 -5.94
CA GLY A 313 6.50 1.93 -5.67
C GLY A 313 7.33 2.64 -4.62
N GLU A 314 7.91 1.87 -3.70
CA GLU A 314 8.95 2.33 -2.79
C GLU A 314 10.34 2.13 -3.39
N VAL A 315 10.80 3.14 -4.14
CA VAL A 315 12.18 3.23 -4.60
C VAL A 315 12.95 4.06 -3.58
N TYR A 316 13.53 3.42 -2.56
CA TYR A 316 14.16 4.16 -1.45
C TYR A 316 15.18 5.21 -1.95
N ASN A 317 15.04 6.45 -1.48
CA ASN A 317 15.73 7.68 -1.93
C ASN A 317 15.25 8.30 -3.25
N TYR A 318 14.17 7.82 -3.86
CA TYR A 318 13.54 8.53 -4.98
C TYR A 318 12.97 9.88 -4.51
N GLY A 319 13.21 10.92 -5.30
CA GLY A 319 12.66 12.25 -5.10
C GLY A 319 12.04 12.75 -6.39
N ILE A 320 10.94 13.50 -6.28
CA ILE A 320 10.23 14.05 -7.44
C ILE A 320 11.15 14.88 -8.37
N SER A 321 12.20 15.51 -7.84
CA SER A 321 13.19 16.25 -8.65
C SER A 321 13.99 15.36 -9.61
N GLY A 322 14.04 14.04 -9.40
CA GLY A 322 14.63 13.07 -10.32
C GLY A 322 13.78 12.81 -11.57
N GLY A 323 12.55 13.32 -11.61
CA GLY A 323 11.61 13.06 -12.69
C GLY A 323 11.30 11.57 -12.77
N GLN A 324 11.31 10.99 -13.96
CA GLN A 324 11.04 9.57 -14.16
C GLN A 324 12.22 8.65 -13.81
N GLN A 325 13.43 9.20 -13.65
CA GLN A 325 14.65 8.40 -13.55
C GLN A 325 15.12 8.29 -12.10
N PHE A 326 15.45 7.07 -11.68
CA PHE A 326 16.27 6.82 -10.50
C PHE A 326 17.71 6.53 -10.93
N ASP A 327 18.68 7.19 -10.30
CA ASP A 327 20.09 7.14 -10.68
C ASP A 327 20.89 6.32 -9.65
N PHE A 328 21.39 5.16 -10.07
CA PHE A 328 22.29 4.31 -9.28
C PHE A 328 23.76 4.76 -9.36
N GLY A 329 24.05 5.83 -10.11
CA GLY A 329 25.39 6.34 -10.37
C GLY A 329 25.99 5.79 -11.67
N ASP A 330 25.92 4.47 -11.87
CA ASP A 330 26.37 3.80 -13.10
C ASP A 330 25.23 3.56 -14.11
N LYS A 331 23.99 3.51 -13.63
CA LYS A 331 22.79 3.25 -14.43
C LYS A 331 21.60 4.09 -13.98
N LYS A 332 20.85 4.59 -14.95
CA LYS A 332 19.54 5.23 -14.73
C LYS A 332 18.43 4.27 -15.09
N VAL A 333 17.40 4.23 -14.25
CA VAL A 333 16.26 3.33 -14.40
C VAL A 333 14.96 4.12 -14.30
N ASN A 334 14.06 3.88 -15.24
CA ASN A 334 12.71 4.41 -15.20
C ASN A 334 11.76 3.38 -14.59
N TYR A 335 11.43 3.52 -13.31
CA TYR A 335 10.47 2.62 -12.66
C TYR A 335 9.02 2.92 -13.03
N PHE A 336 8.69 4.09 -13.59
CA PHE A 336 7.32 4.37 -14.05
C PHE A 336 6.97 3.59 -15.32
N ASP A 337 7.96 3.26 -16.15
CA ASP A 337 7.74 2.66 -17.47
C ASP A 337 6.97 1.33 -17.34
N LYS A 338 5.68 1.37 -17.71
CA LYS A 338 4.74 0.24 -17.72
C LYS A 338 4.59 -0.50 -16.38
N ALA A 339 4.84 0.18 -15.26
CA ALA A 339 4.70 -0.42 -13.93
C ALA A 339 3.88 0.48 -12.99
N PHE A 340 4.49 1.53 -12.48
CA PHE A 340 3.92 2.32 -11.38
C PHE A 340 3.07 3.50 -11.83
N ASN A 341 1.94 3.72 -11.16
CA ASN A 341 1.21 4.98 -11.24
C ASN A 341 1.97 6.10 -10.54
N SER A 342 2.55 5.78 -9.39
CA SER A 342 3.25 6.71 -8.52
C SER A 342 4.49 6.09 -7.89
N LEU A 343 5.44 6.92 -7.48
CA LEU A 343 6.53 6.52 -6.57
C LEU A 343 6.45 7.32 -5.26
N ILE A 344 6.91 6.72 -4.16
CA ILE A 344 7.05 7.42 -2.87
C ILE A 344 8.08 8.53 -2.99
N ASN A 345 7.69 9.77 -2.72
CA ASN A 345 8.57 10.93 -2.80
C ASN A 345 9.28 11.20 -1.47
N PHE A 346 10.50 10.66 -1.31
CA PHE A 346 11.34 10.87 -0.13
C PHE A 346 11.88 12.31 0.00
N GLU A 347 11.78 13.11 -1.06
CA GLU A 347 12.14 14.54 -1.04
C GLU A 347 11.11 15.40 -0.31
N SER A 348 9.86 14.94 -0.19
CA SER A 348 8.72 15.76 0.28
C SER A 348 8.95 16.36 1.66
N LYS A 349 9.37 15.56 2.65
CA LYS A 349 9.70 16.04 4.00
C LYS A 349 10.81 17.10 4.01
N TRP A 350 11.82 16.98 3.14
CA TRP A 350 12.91 17.95 3.06
C TRP A 350 12.47 19.24 2.37
N SER A 351 11.68 19.12 1.31
CA SER A 351 11.05 20.27 0.64
C SER A 351 10.15 21.03 1.63
N ALA A 352 9.38 20.32 2.45
CA ALA A 352 8.56 20.90 3.50
C ALA A 352 9.38 21.66 4.56
N MET A 353 10.57 21.18 4.91
CA MET A 353 11.48 21.87 5.84
C MET A 353 12.18 23.09 5.24
N GLN A 354 12.49 23.06 3.94
CA GLN A 354 13.40 24.01 3.31
C GLN A 354 12.69 25.08 2.47
N LEU A 355 11.48 24.80 1.97
CA LEU A 355 10.77 25.66 1.05
C LEU A 355 9.49 26.25 1.67
N SER A 356 9.10 27.42 1.16
CA SER A 356 7.75 27.95 1.42
C SER A 356 6.70 27.04 0.78
N TYR A 357 5.44 27.15 1.22
CA TYR A 357 4.32 26.40 0.61
C TYR A 357 4.23 26.66 -0.90
N GLU A 358 4.32 27.94 -1.29
CA GLU A 358 4.21 28.33 -2.69
C GLU A 358 5.36 27.75 -3.52
N ASP A 359 6.61 27.86 -3.04
CA ASP A 359 7.76 27.35 -3.77
C ASP A 359 7.72 25.83 -3.93
N MET A 360 7.32 25.11 -2.86
CA MET A 360 7.17 23.65 -2.91
C MET A 360 6.05 23.25 -3.87
N PHE A 361 4.87 23.85 -3.75
CA PHE A 361 3.72 23.53 -4.60
C PHE A 361 4.00 23.86 -6.06
N SER A 362 4.53 25.05 -6.35
CA SER A 362 4.91 25.46 -7.71
C SER A 362 5.98 24.54 -8.29
N LYS A 363 7.00 24.16 -7.52
CA LYS A 363 8.01 23.19 -7.95
C LYS A 363 7.37 21.86 -8.34
N TYR A 364 6.54 21.29 -7.47
CA TYR A 364 5.96 19.96 -7.69
C TYR A 364 4.95 19.98 -8.82
N SER A 365 4.12 21.03 -8.89
CA SER A 365 3.17 21.25 -9.99
C SER A 365 3.88 21.32 -11.33
N ASN A 366 4.97 22.07 -11.44
CA ASN A 366 5.76 22.16 -12.68
C ASN A 366 6.31 20.80 -13.13
N ILE A 367 6.81 19.98 -12.19
CA ILE A 367 7.34 18.65 -12.51
C ILE A 367 6.21 17.70 -12.94
N LEU A 368 5.09 17.68 -12.21
CA LEU A 368 3.92 16.84 -12.51
C LEU A 368 3.22 17.22 -13.82
N GLN A 369 3.32 18.49 -14.24
CA GLN A 369 2.81 18.94 -15.54
C GLN A 369 3.84 18.81 -16.68
N GLY A 370 5.10 18.52 -16.34
CA GLY A 370 6.24 18.36 -17.25
C GLY A 370 6.74 16.92 -17.30
N ASP A 371 7.90 16.66 -16.70
CA ASP A 371 8.61 15.38 -16.76
C ASP A 371 7.81 14.20 -16.21
N LEU A 372 6.93 14.44 -15.25
CA LEU A 372 6.04 13.43 -14.65
C LEU A 372 4.60 13.53 -15.16
N LYS A 373 4.38 14.13 -16.34
CA LYS A 373 3.03 14.20 -16.91
C LYS A 373 2.42 12.80 -17.05
N ASN A 374 1.23 12.65 -16.46
CA ASN A 374 0.45 11.40 -16.34
C ASN A 374 0.95 10.40 -15.29
N TYR A 375 1.91 10.77 -14.45
CA TYR A 375 2.33 10.00 -13.29
C TYR A 375 2.07 10.79 -12.01
N GLY A 376 1.92 10.07 -10.89
CA GLY A 376 1.78 10.63 -9.57
C GLY A 376 3.04 10.51 -8.73
N VAL A 377 2.99 11.12 -7.55
CA VAL A 377 3.92 10.82 -6.46
C VAL A 377 3.14 10.71 -5.17
N LEU A 378 3.58 9.82 -4.28
CA LEU A 378 3.05 9.74 -2.93
C LEU A 378 3.93 10.56 -2.00
N ASN A 379 3.46 11.77 -1.64
CA ASN A 379 4.12 12.62 -0.68
C ASN A 379 3.81 12.15 0.75
N TYR A 380 4.79 12.27 1.64
CA TYR A 380 4.62 11.85 3.02
C TYR A 380 5.49 12.70 3.96
N MET A 381 5.06 12.86 5.21
CA MET A 381 5.80 13.64 6.22
C MET A 381 6.50 12.78 7.27
N SER A 382 6.06 11.52 7.42
CA SER A 382 6.69 10.49 8.26
C SER A 382 6.28 9.11 7.76
N SER A 383 7.17 8.13 7.89
CA SER A 383 6.90 6.71 7.63
C SER A 383 7.35 5.87 8.82
N HIS A 384 7.23 4.55 8.69
CA HIS A 384 7.71 3.59 9.67
C HIS A 384 9.22 3.36 9.62
N ASP A 385 9.88 3.73 8.51
CA ASP A 385 11.33 3.57 8.29
C ASP A 385 12.12 4.88 8.49
N ASP A 386 11.40 5.97 8.74
CA ASP A 386 11.97 7.31 8.72
C ASP A 386 12.80 7.61 9.98
N GLY A 387 14.13 7.60 9.84
CA GLY A 387 15.03 8.07 10.89
C GLY A 387 15.01 9.59 11.11
N GLN A 388 14.51 10.36 10.14
CA GLN A 388 14.44 11.83 10.17
C GLN A 388 13.10 12.33 9.57
N PRO A 389 11.97 12.11 10.25
CA PRO A 389 10.67 12.59 9.78
C PRO A 389 10.55 14.11 9.91
N PHE A 390 9.59 14.72 9.20
CA PHE A 390 9.36 16.17 9.19
C PHE A 390 9.10 16.74 10.59
N ASP A 391 8.23 16.07 11.36
CA ASP A 391 7.76 16.51 12.66
C ASP A 391 7.99 15.43 13.72
N GLN A 392 9.26 15.07 13.93
CA GLN A 392 9.66 13.99 14.84
C GLN A 392 9.07 14.13 16.26
N MET A 393 8.99 15.36 16.77
CA MET A 393 8.47 15.66 18.11
C MET A 393 6.96 15.89 18.14
N ARG A 394 6.27 15.78 17.00
CA ARG A 394 4.82 16.00 16.83
C ARG A 394 4.35 17.38 17.31
N GLN A 395 5.17 18.41 17.05
CA GLN A 395 4.91 19.79 17.46
C GLN A 395 4.28 20.65 16.36
N LYS A 396 4.26 20.15 15.12
CA LYS A 396 3.72 20.81 13.92
C LYS A 396 2.65 19.95 13.22
N PRO A 397 1.64 19.42 13.94
CA PRO A 397 0.71 18.44 13.39
C PRO A 397 -0.10 18.99 12.21
N TYR A 398 -0.48 20.27 12.23
CA TYR A 398 -1.21 20.89 11.12
C TYR A 398 -0.34 21.04 9.87
N GLU A 399 0.92 21.44 10.02
CA GLU A 399 1.87 21.53 8.90
C GLU A 399 2.19 20.14 8.33
N ALA A 400 2.33 19.13 9.19
CA ALA A 400 2.55 17.76 8.75
C ALA A 400 1.32 17.18 8.00
N ALA A 401 0.12 17.67 8.28
CA ALA A 401 -1.11 17.17 7.66
C ALA A 401 -1.48 17.87 6.34
N ASN A 402 -0.94 19.07 6.07
CA ASN A 402 -1.37 19.91 4.95
C ASN A 402 -0.26 20.31 3.98
N ARG A 403 0.98 19.86 4.19
CA ARG A 403 2.13 20.09 3.30
C ARG A 403 2.31 19.06 2.21
#